data_AF-A0A3D8T9F1-F1
#
_entry.id   AF-A0A3D8T9F1-F1
#
_cell.length_a   1.000
_cell.length_b   1.000
_cell.length_c   1.000
_cell.angle_alpha   90.00
_cell.angle_beta   90.00
_cell.angle_gamma   90.00
#
_symmetry.space_group_name_H-M   'P 1'
#
loop_
_entity.id
_entity.type
_entity.pdbx_description
1 polymer ?
#
loop_
_entity_poly.entity_id
_entity_poly.type
_entity_poly.pdbx_seq_one_letter_code
_entity_poly.pdbx_strand_id
1 'polypeptide(L)'
;MAAPPEACTHGAAGPPPTTKDKVLETGAAASQSFQPIKAICAHLNAFHVYASDTSRSVEANHYCTHLSADVRQCLIYDAPTNPARLIGIEYMITRKLYDNLPEDERKLWHSHDYEVRSGMLIMPNPTIPGAVWEVAETEEMKEVVGLYGKTYHFWQVDRGDTLPLGQPQLMMSFTQDSQVPWEKVRDRDERYGVSTEQKKEKRQGIEGVSIHEDADGHQDAELDKENSREDTQRKVSKNQNRDRVFNLALTSTLALGVRGMERKGKGKPPDAHTQASVEACIPTQQKTMGWQPSPLVLLFANEPPPSTRNGYDRIHGHAPAVEGAQTSHLETRAAVLPIKGPKAAEDRHQHQETFSASSRDLRAKLVRLRLGAPSSSSPWTSRGWQPAKRRAPAQAEPAGGAAPKTRQSKLAKEHNITGAEEVEIKEAFSLFSTPKSGEKEGVIPIGDVRRAMIALGIPPTPEELAEFVSILDPDEEGFAIYSSFVAICALKFHSRTRTSDSHNEEVDEAFALFTNNAAGEGKITLACLKRVAAQLKEDVDEDLLRDMILEANGGAGVGKGVERDDFEGVMRRAGVWR
;
A
#
# COMPACT_ATOMS: atom_id res chain seq x y z
N MET A 1 -16.46 -41.30 -9.14
CA MET A 1 -15.63 -40.54 -8.18
C MET A 1 -15.13 -39.31 -8.92
N ALA A 2 -15.55 -38.12 -8.51
CA ALA A 2 -15.05 -36.88 -9.09
C ALA A 2 -13.57 -36.73 -8.71
N ALA A 3 -12.73 -36.32 -9.67
CA ALA A 3 -11.35 -35.97 -9.38
C ALA A 3 -11.31 -34.86 -8.31
N PRO A 4 -10.35 -34.88 -7.37
CA PRO A 4 -10.19 -33.78 -6.43
C PRO A 4 -10.01 -32.47 -7.21
N PRO A 5 -10.57 -31.34 -6.76
CA PRO A 5 -10.36 -30.06 -7.41
C PRO A 5 -8.86 -29.78 -7.46
N GLU A 6 -8.33 -29.56 -8.67
CA GLU A 6 -6.92 -29.28 -8.87
C GLU A 6 -6.53 -28.04 -8.04
N ALA A 7 -5.64 -28.23 -7.07
CA ALA A 7 -5.23 -27.23 -6.06
C ALA A 7 -4.49 -26.01 -6.64
N CYS A 8 -4.48 -25.82 -7.96
CA CYS A 8 -3.63 -24.88 -8.67
C CYS A 8 -4.35 -23.61 -9.14
N THR A 9 -5.59 -23.34 -8.73
CA THR A 9 -6.28 -22.10 -9.15
C THR A 9 -7.01 -21.36 -8.03
N HIS A 10 -7.00 -21.84 -6.79
CA HIS A 10 -7.80 -21.27 -5.69
C HIS A 10 -9.26 -20.99 -6.08
N GLY A 11 -9.82 -21.86 -6.93
CA GLY A 11 -11.19 -21.72 -7.44
C GLY A 11 -11.36 -20.74 -8.60
N ALA A 12 -10.29 -20.15 -9.14
CA ALA A 12 -10.34 -19.38 -10.38
C ALA A 12 -10.64 -20.29 -11.59
N ALA A 13 -11.40 -19.75 -12.54
CA ALA A 13 -11.81 -20.46 -13.75
C ALA A 13 -10.64 -20.70 -14.72
N GLY A 14 -10.64 -21.87 -15.36
CA GLY A 14 -9.67 -22.25 -16.40
C GLY A 14 -8.69 -23.35 -15.98
N PRO A 15 -7.95 -23.95 -16.93
CA PRO A 15 -6.90 -24.91 -16.63
C PRO A 15 -5.68 -24.20 -15.99
N PRO A 16 -4.83 -24.93 -15.24
CA PRO A 16 -3.59 -24.38 -14.69
C PRO A 16 -2.61 -23.95 -15.80
N PRO A 17 -1.65 -23.04 -15.51
CA PRO A 17 -0.62 -22.64 -16.46
C PRO A 17 0.16 -23.83 -17.03
N THR A 18 0.34 -23.84 -18.35
CA THR A 18 1.03 -24.93 -19.05
C THR A 18 2.54 -24.88 -18.83
N THR A 19 3.26 -25.96 -19.14
CA THR A 19 4.73 -25.96 -19.13
C THR A 19 5.32 -24.86 -20.02
N LYS A 20 4.67 -24.56 -21.14
CA LYS A 20 5.07 -23.47 -22.04
C LYS A 20 4.95 -22.12 -21.34
N ASP A 21 3.85 -21.88 -20.63
CA ASP A 21 3.62 -20.63 -19.91
C ASP A 21 4.69 -20.44 -18.83
N LYS A 22 5.00 -21.49 -18.05
CA LYS A 22 6.07 -21.45 -17.04
C LYS A 22 7.45 -21.11 -17.61
N VAL A 23 7.78 -21.65 -18.79
CA VAL A 23 9.06 -21.33 -19.48
C VAL A 23 9.08 -19.88 -19.94
N LEU A 24 7.97 -19.37 -20.49
CA LEU A 24 7.84 -17.98 -20.91
C LEU A 24 7.90 -17.02 -19.72
N GLU A 25 7.23 -17.34 -18.62
CA GLU A 25 7.27 -16.60 -17.36
C GLU A 25 8.69 -16.57 -16.77
N THR A 26 9.42 -17.69 -16.82
CA THR A 26 10.82 -17.76 -16.38
C THR A 26 11.71 -16.84 -17.24
N GLY A 27 11.53 -16.85 -18.56
CA GLY A 27 12.24 -15.94 -19.47
C GLY A 27 11.88 -14.46 -19.24
N ALA A 28 10.60 -14.18 -18.97
CA ALA A 28 10.14 -12.84 -18.60
C ALA A 28 10.75 -12.40 -17.27
N ALA A 29 10.80 -13.26 -16.26
CA ALA A 29 11.40 -12.94 -14.96
C ALA A 29 12.92 -12.74 -15.01
N ALA A 30 13.60 -13.35 -15.97
CA ALA A 30 15.02 -13.12 -16.21
C ALA A 30 15.33 -11.80 -16.94
N SER A 31 14.37 -11.24 -17.69
CA SER A 31 14.58 -10.07 -18.55
C SER A 31 13.85 -8.80 -18.08
N GLN A 32 12.74 -8.95 -17.37
CA GLN A 32 11.91 -7.85 -16.89
C GLN A 32 12.19 -7.56 -15.43
N SER A 33 12.13 -6.27 -15.10
CA SER A 33 12.30 -5.81 -13.73
C SER A 33 10.95 -5.76 -13.01
N PHE A 34 10.85 -6.40 -11.85
CA PHE A 34 9.67 -6.39 -10.98
C PHE A 34 9.87 -5.56 -9.71
N GLN A 35 10.64 -4.47 -9.77
CA GLN A 35 10.96 -3.65 -8.58
C GLN A 35 9.74 -3.28 -7.72
N PRO A 36 8.58 -2.85 -8.27
CA PRO A 36 7.43 -2.52 -7.44
C PRO A 36 6.92 -3.69 -6.60
N ILE A 37 6.97 -4.92 -7.13
CA ILE A 37 6.55 -6.12 -6.40
C ILE A 37 7.63 -6.55 -5.41
N LYS A 38 8.91 -6.37 -5.75
CA LYS A 38 10.04 -6.64 -4.85
C LYS A 38 10.11 -5.68 -3.65
N ALA A 39 9.42 -4.54 -3.70
CA ALA A 39 9.35 -3.56 -2.61
C ALA A 39 8.37 -3.94 -1.48
N ILE A 40 7.58 -5.02 -1.65
CA ILE A 40 6.71 -5.54 -0.60
C ILE A 40 7.54 -5.95 0.61
N CYS A 41 7.28 -5.34 1.76
CA CYS A 41 8.08 -5.45 2.97
C CYS A 41 7.34 -6.07 4.16
N ALA A 42 6.02 -6.21 4.08
CA ALA A 42 5.21 -6.81 5.15
C ALA A 42 4.08 -7.69 4.61
N HIS A 43 3.80 -8.76 5.34
CA HIS A 43 2.60 -9.60 5.18
C HIS A 43 1.74 -9.46 6.44
N LEU A 44 0.53 -8.91 6.29
CA LEU A 44 -0.48 -8.83 7.33
C LEU A 44 -1.67 -9.74 6.98
N ASN A 45 -2.30 -10.33 7.99
CA ASN A 45 -3.53 -11.11 7.82
C ASN A 45 -4.64 -10.51 8.70
N ALA A 46 -5.72 -10.12 8.06
CA ALA A 46 -6.84 -9.38 8.62
C ALA A 46 -8.18 -9.97 8.17
N PHE A 47 -9.28 -9.40 8.64
CA PHE A 47 -10.63 -9.73 8.18
C PHE A 47 -11.36 -8.46 7.76
N HIS A 48 -11.80 -8.43 6.51
CA HIS A 48 -12.56 -7.33 5.96
C HIS A 48 -14.05 -7.62 6.00
N VAL A 49 -14.83 -6.59 6.29
CA VAL A 49 -16.30 -6.61 6.28
C VAL A 49 -16.81 -5.70 5.16
N TYR A 50 -17.90 -6.10 4.48
CA TYR A 50 -18.47 -5.26 3.43
C TYR A 50 -19.17 -4.04 4.05
N ALA A 51 -18.83 -2.83 3.60
CA ALA A 51 -19.46 -1.61 4.11
C ALA A 51 -21.00 -1.62 3.92
N SER A 52 -21.48 -2.25 2.84
CA SER A 52 -22.91 -2.36 2.53
C SER A 52 -23.62 -3.49 3.28
N ASP A 53 -22.90 -4.50 3.76
CA ASP A 53 -23.44 -5.72 4.36
C ASP A 53 -22.47 -6.30 5.40
N THR A 54 -22.64 -5.87 6.65
CA THR A 54 -21.76 -6.23 7.76
C THR A 54 -21.87 -7.69 8.19
N SER A 55 -22.84 -8.45 7.66
CA SER A 55 -22.97 -9.89 7.90
C SER A 55 -21.97 -10.74 7.12
N ARG A 56 -21.31 -10.14 6.12
CA ARG A 56 -20.36 -10.82 5.24
C ARG A 56 -18.95 -10.36 5.51
N SER A 57 -18.02 -11.31 5.58
CA SER A 57 -16.61 -11.04 5.84
C SER A 57 -15.68 -11.96 5.05
N VAL A 58 -14.52 -11.42 4.71
CA VAL A 58 -13.48 -12.04 3.90
C VAL A 58 -12.16 -11.97 4.65
N GLU A 59 -11.47 -13.10 4.79
CA GLU A 59 -10.08 -13.11 5.26
C GLU A 59 -9.17 -12.49 4.18
N ALA A 60 -8.31 -11.56 4.59
CA ALA A 60 -7.51 -10.74 3.69
C ALA A 60 -6.02 -10.88 4.02
N ASN A 61 -5.23 -11.29 3.03
CA ASN A 61 -3.77 -11.34 3.11
C ASN A 61 -3.19 -10.11 2.42
N HIS A 62 -2.71 -9.17 3.22
CA HIS A 62 -2.13 -7.91 2.77
C HIS A 62 -0.65 -8.05 2.55
N TYR A 63 -0.19 -7.65 1.38
CA TYR A 63 1.22 -7.55 1.03
C TYR A 63 1.56 -6.09 0.79
N CYS A 64 2.17 -5.48 1.80
CA CYS A 64 2.28 -4.04 1.93
C CYS A 64 3.64 -3.51 1.48
N THR A 65 3.61 -2.29 0.94
CA THR A 65 4.77 -1.48 0.59
C THR A 65 4.60 -0.09 1.20
N HIS A 66 5.64 0.43 1.85
CA HIS A 66 5.68 1.83 2.28
C HIS A 66 6.05 2.73 1.10
N LEU A 67 5.14 3.63 0.72
CA LEU A 67 5.44 4.67 -0.27
C LEU A 67 6.14 5.88 0.38
N SER A 68 5.80 6.14 1.64
CA SER A 68 6.46 7.12 2.50
C SER A 68 6.23 6.75 3.96
N ALA A 69 6.77 7.53 4.89
CA ALA A 69 6.46 7.39 6.31
C ALA A 69 4.96 7.58 6.64
N ASP A 70 4.23 8.32 5.79
CA ASP A 70 2.82 8.66 6.01
C ASP A 70 1.83 7.83 5.16
N VAL A 71 2.32 7.03 4.20
CA VAL A 71 1.49 6.31 3.21
C VAL A 71 2.00 4.89 2.96
N ARG A 72 1.12 3.92 3.15
CA ARG A 72 1.31 2.52 2.76
C ARG A 72 0.28 2.12 1.72
N GLN A 73 0.65 1.16 0.88
CA GLN A 73 -0.27 0.51 -0.04
C GLN A 73 -0.11 -1.00 0.05
N CYS A 74 -1.21 -1.74 -0.07
CA CYS A 74 -1.20 -3.20 0.03
C CYS A 74 -1.93 -3.82 -1.16
N LEU A 75 -1.35 -4.88 -1.71
CA LEU A 75 -2.07 -5.83 -2.56
C LEU A 75 -2.74 -6.86 -1.65
N ILE A 76 -4.02 -7.13 -1.87
CA ILE A 76 -4.79 -8.04 -1.03
C ILE A 76 -5.10 -9.33 -1.78
N TYR A 77 -4.74 -10.45 -1.17
CA TYR A 77 -4.99 -11.80 -1.68
C TYR A 77 -5.92 -12.60 -0.77
N ASP A 78 -6.66 -13.53 -1.34
CA ASP A 78 -7.53 -14.46 -0.58
C ASP A 78 -6.76 -15.61 0.09
N ALA A 79 -5.50 -15.80 -0.25
CA ALA A 79 -4.63 -16.81 0.34
C ALA A 79 -3.18 -16.32 0.47
N PRO A 80 -2.41 -16.86 1.43
CA PRO A 80 -1.00 -16.54 1.63
C PRO A 80 -0.05 -17.39 0.77
N THR A 81 -0.60 -18.26 -0.10
CA THR A 81 0.16 -19.19 -0.94
C THR A 81 0.00 -18.84 -2.41
N ASN A 82 0.91 -19.31 -3.27
CA ASN A 82 0.80 -19.16 -4.72
C ASN A 82 0.30 -20.50 -5.30
N PRO A 83 -0.75 -20.53 -6.15
CA PRO A 83 -1.55 -19.40 -6.65
C PRO A 83 -2.40 -18.74 -5.58
N ALA A 84 -2.77 -17.48 -5.77
CA ALA A 84 -3.80 -16.80 -4.99
C ALA A 84 -4.51 -15.79 -5.87
N ARG A 85 -5.77 -15.49 -5.57
CA ARG A 85 -6.54 -14.47 -6.29
C ARG A 85 -6.19 -13.12 -5.69
N LEU A 86 -5.78 -12.16 -6.54
CA LEU A 86 -5.73 -10.75 -6.15
C LEU A 86 -7.17 -10.26 -6.01
N ILE A 87 -7.61 -10.06 -4.77
CA ILE A 87 -9.00 -9.72 -4.46
C ILE A 87 -9.20 -8.23 -4.23
N GLY A 88 -8.17 -7.46 -3.91
CA GLY A 88 -8.32 -6.06 -3.55
C GLY A 88 -7.02 -5.28 -3.44
N ILE A 89 -7.19 -4.00 -3.14
CA ILE A 89 -6.10 -3.10 -2.72
C ILE A 89 -6.52 -2.32 -1.48
N GLU A 90 -5.55 -1.95 -0.68
CA GLU A 90 -5.72 -1.02 0.43
C GLU A 90 -4.68 0.10 0.34
N TYR A 91 -5.11 1.31 0.68
CA TYR A 91 -4.20 2.39 1.06
C TYR A 91 -4.35 2.66 2.55
N MET A 92 -3.22 2.79 3.25
CA MET A 92 -3.20 3.18 4.65
C MET A 92 -2.48 4.50 4.81
N ILE A 93 -3.07 5.44 5.54
CA ILE A 93 -2.49 6.77 5.76
C ILE A 93 -2.48 7.14 7.23
N THR A 94 -1.55 8.00 7.62
CA THR A 94 -1.51 8.55 8.98
C THR A 94 -2.69 9.47 9.24
N ARG A 95 -3.04 9.61 10.52
CA ARG A 95 -4.08 10.56 10.98
C ARG A 95 -3.89 11.98 10.42
N LYS A 96 -2.65 12.43 10.34
CA LYS A 96 -2.25 13.72 9.76
C LYS A 96 -2.75 13.91 8.33
N LEU A 97 -2.66 12.89 7.48
CA LEU A 97 -3.18 12.96 6.12
C LEU A 97 -4.70 12.83 6.10
N TYR A 98 -5.24 11.93 6.91
CA TYR A 98 -6.68 11.67 7.01
C TYR A 98 -7.48 12.93 7.38
N ASP A 99 -7.02 13.71 8.37
CA ASP A 99 -7.70 14.93 8.81
C ASP A 99 -7.85 15.99 7.71
N ASN A 100 -6.99 15.95 6.68
CA ASN A 100 -7.01 16.87 5.56
C ASN A 100 -7.87 16.39 4.38
N LEU A 101 -8.46 15.19 4.47
CA LEU A 101 -9.37 14.70 3.45
C LEU A 101 -10.73 15.43 3.51
N PRO A 102 -11.40 15.60 2.35
CA PRO A 102 -12.80 15.98 2.30
C PRO A 102 -13.68 15.06 3.15
N GLU A 103 -14.76 15.58 3.73
CA GLU A 103 -15.65 14.82 4.63
C GLU A 103 -16.29 13.61 3.94
N ASP A 104 -16.69 13.74 2.68
CA ASP A 104 -17.25 12.65 1.88
C ASP A 104 -16.22 11.55 1.59
N GLU A 105 -14.96 11.94 1.42
CA GLU A 105 -13.85 11.02 1.22
C GLU A 105 -13.50 10.30 2.53
N ARG A 106 -13.50 10.98 3.68
CA ARG A 106 -13.23 10.41 5.01
C ARG A 106 -14.12 9.20 5.35
N LYS A 107 -15.39 9.25 4.94
CA LYS A 107 -16.38 8.16 5.12
C LYS A 107 -16.03 6.85 4.40
N LEU A 108 -15.05 6.89 3.49
CA LEU A 108 -14.56 5.71 2.77
C LEU A 108 -13.41 5.00 3.50
N TRP A 109 -13.00 5.49 4.67
CA TRP A 109 -11.87 4.95 5.41
C TRP A 109 -12.33 4.35 6.75
N HIS A 110 -11.59 3.35 7.21
CA HIS A 110 -11.77 2.73 8.52
C HIS A 110 -10.51 2.88 9.38
N SER A 111 -10.67 2.79 10.69
CA SER A 111 -9.55 2.79 11.63
C SER A 111 -8.99 1.37 11.84
N HIS A 112 -7.68 1.27 12.06
CA HIS A 112 -7.04 -0.02 12.41
C HIS A 112 -6.95 -0.26 13.92
N ASP A 113 -7.48 0.65 14.75
CA ASP A 113 -7.33 0.62 16.21
C ASP A 113 -7.80 -0.72 16.80
N TYR A 114 -9.04 -1.08 16.47
CA TYR A 114 -9.67 -2.27 17.01
C TYR A 114 -8.99 -3.55 16.52
N GLU A 115 -8.64 -3.65 15.23
CA GLU A 115 -7.98 -4.84 14.68
C GLU A 115 -6.64 -5.12 15.35
N VAL A 116 -5.88 -4.06 15.62
CA VAL A 116 -4.59 -4.16 16.30
C VAL A 116 -4.81 -4.59 17.75
N ARG A 117 -5.63 -3.85 18.51
CA ARG A 117 -5.79 -4.05 19.96
C ARG A 117 -6.56 -5.32 20.31
N SER A 118 -7.45 -5.79 19.44
CA SER A 118 -8.17 -7.06 19.61
C SER A 118 -7.27 -8.29 19.43
N GLY A 119 -6.06 -8.13 18.87
CA GLY A 119 -5.17 -9.24 18.53
C GLY A 119 -5.48 -9.88 17.17
N MET A 120 -6.57 -9.46 16.50
CA MET A 120 -7.06 -10.08 15.28
C MET A 120 -6.12 -9.84 14.09
N LEU A 121 -5.58 -8.63 13.94
CA LEU A 121 -4.56 -8.34 12.94
C LEU A 121 -3.26 -9.03 13.34
N ILE A 122 -2.72 -9.85 12.45
CA ILE A 122 -1.44 -10.52 12.69
C ILE A 122 -0.46 -10.27 11.56
N MET A 123 0.83 -10.40 11.87
CA MET A 123 1.85 -10.63 10.86
C MET A 123 2.24 -12.11 10.91
N PRO A 124 1.82 -12.93 9.92
CA PRO A 124 2.22 -14.32 9.88
C PRO A 124 3.74 -14.47 9.77
N ASN A 125 4.30 -15.43 10.50
CA ASN A 125 5.72 -15.73 10.43
C ASN A 125 5.98 -17.23 10.58
N PRO A 126 6.43 -17.90 9.51
CA PRO A 126 6.71 -19.32 9.54
C PRO A 126 8.13 -19.67 10.01
N THR A 127 9.01 -18.69 10.27
CA THR A 127 10.46 -18.94 10.33
C THR A 127 11.17 -18.39 11.58
N ILE A 128 10.75 -17.25 12.11
CA ILE A 128 11.39 -16.61 13.28
C ILE A 128 10.80 -17.20 14.57
N PRO A 129 11.61 -17.51 15.60
CA PRO A 129 11.12 -18.01 16.89
C PRO A 129 10.07 -17.07 17.51
N GLY A 130 9.00 -17.66 18.06
CA GLY A 130 7.82 -16.93 18.51
C GLY A 130 8.12 -15.77 19.47
N ALA A 131 8.95 -15.96 20.50
CA ALA A 131 9.24 -14.90 21.48
C ALA A 131 9.84 -13.63 20.85
N VAL A 132 10.68 -13.79 19.84
CA VAL A 132 11.34 -12.68 19.13
C VAL A 132 10.36 -12.03 18.17
N TRP A 133 9.65 -12.87 17.41
CA TRP A 133 8.68 -12.40 16.44
C TRP A 133 7.59 -11.57 17.09
N GLU A 134 7.14 -11.98 18.27
CA GLU A 134 6.09 -11.28 18.99
C GLU A 134 6.51 -9.86 19.41
N VAL A 135 7.80 -9.63 19.71
CA VAL A 135 8.30 -8.27 19.98
C VAL A 135 8.28 -7.44 18.70
N ALA A 136 8.83 -7.98 17.60
CA ALA A 136 8.89 -7.27 16.32
C ALA A 136 7.49 -6.94 15.77
N GLU A 137 6.58 -7.91 15.79
CA GLU A 137 5.18 -7.73 15.40
C GLU A 137 4.50 -6.69 16.30
N THR A 138 4.73 -6.73 17.62
CA THR A 138 4.13 -5.73 18.53
C THR A 138 4.63 -4.31 18.25
N GLU A 139 5.91 -4.12 17.91
CA GLU A 139 6.41 -2.81 17.51
C GLU A 139 5.78 -2.33 16.20
N GLU A 140 5.64 -3.21 15.20
CA GLU A 140 4.96 -2.85 13.95
C GLU A 140 3.47 -2.49 14.19
N MET A 141 2.81 -3.20 15.11
CA MET A 141 1.42 -2.89 15.48
C MET A 141 1.26 -1.51 16.12
N LYS A 142 2.28 -0.97 16.80
CA LYS A 142 2.25 0.41 17.32
C LYS A 142 2.26 1.46 16.21
N GLU A 143 2.86 1.13 15.06
CA GLU A 143 2.83 1.99 13.88
C GLU A 143 1.50 1.87 13.12
N VAL A 144 0.89 0.67 13.12
CA VAL A 144 -0.36 0.41 12.39
C VAL A 144 -1.60 0.94 13.12
N VAL A 145 -1.65 0.89 14.45
CA VAL A 145 -2.85 1.24 15.26
C VAL A 145 -3.42 2.63 14.94
N GLY A 146 -2.56 3.59 14.55
CA GLY A 146 -2.95 4.96 14.24
C GLY A 146 -3.25 5.26 12.77
N LEU A 147 -3.19 4.25 11.89
CA LEU A 147 -3.45 4.41 10.46
C LEU A 147 -4.94 4.30 10.14
N TYR A 148 -5.34 4.94 9.05
CA TYR A 148 -6.67 4.82 8.44
C TYR A 148 -6.55 4.07 7.12
N GLY A 149 -7.40 3.08 6.89
CA GLY A 149 -7.39 2.21 5.71
C GLY A 149 -8.55 2.51 4.76
N LYS A 150 -8.28 2.62 3.45
CA LYS A 150 -9.31 2.64 2.39
C LYS A 150 -9.13 1.43 1.49
N THR A 151 -10.13 0.56 1.53
CA THR A 151 -10.01 -0.80 0.98
C THR A 151 -11.12 -1.10 0.01
N TYR A 152 -10.75 -1.57 -1.19
CA TYR A 152 -11.71 -2.06 -2.17
C TYR A 152 -11.38 -3.49 -2.58
N HIS A 153 -12.40 -4.35 -2.51
CA HIS A 153 -12.35 -5.68 -3.09
C HIS A 153 -12.98 -5.68 -4.48
N PHE A 154 -12.24 -6.21 -5.45
CA PHE A 154 -12.67 -6.43 -6.84
C PHE A 154 -13.23 -7.84 -7.07
N TRP A 155 -12.98 -8.78 -6.15
CA TRP A 155 -13.46 -10.15 -6.24
C TRP A 155 -14.14 -10.60 -4.94
N GLN A 156 -15.43 -10.90 -5.03
CA GLN A 156 -16.24 -11.37 -3.90
C GLN A 156 -16.11 -12.89 -3.70
N VAL A 157 -14.95 -13.32 -3.21
CA VAL A 157 -14.59 -14.75 -3.10
C VAL A 157 -15.49 -15.53 -2.14
N ASP A 158 -16.13 -14.86 -1.18
CA ASP A 158 -17.08 -15.46 -0.23
C ASP A 158 -18.38 -15.95 -0.91
N ARG A 159 -18.70 -15.46 -2.11
CA ARG A 159 -19.83 -15.96 -2.92
C ARG A 159 -19.51 -17.25 -3.69
N GLY A 160 -18.24 -17.64 -3.74
CA GLY A 160 -17.77 -18.76 -4.56
C GLY A 160 -17.66 -18.43 -6.06
N ASP A 161 -17.70 -17.14 -6.43
CA ASP A 161 -17.55 -16.73 -7.83
C ASP A 161 -16.15 -17.11 -8.36
N THR A 162 -16.09 -17.74 -9.54
CA THR A 162 -14.85 -18.20 -10.18
C THR A 162 -14.17 -17.13 -11.03
N LEU A 163 -14.79 -15.94 -11.14
CA LEU A 163 -14.28 -14.73 -11.79
C LEU A 163 -14.65 -13.49 -10.96
N PRO A 164 -13.95 -12.35 -11.09
CA PRO A 164 -14.24 -11.12 -10.36
C PRO A 164 -15.47 -10.39 -10.94
N LEU A 165 -16.67 -10.81 -10.51
CA LEU A 165 -17.93 -10.27 -11.02
C LEU A 165 -18.43 -9.06 -10.22
N GLY A 166 -18.97 -8.07 -10.93
CA GLY A 166 -19.64 -6.91 -10.34
C GLY A 166 -18.72 -5.70 -10.17
N GLN A 167 -19.21 -4.70 -9.42
CA GLN A 167 -18.44 -3.48 -9.13
C GLN A 167 -17.52 -3.70 -7.93
N PRO A 168 -16.42 -2.92 -7.83
CA PRO A 168 -15.59 -2.89 -6.62
C PRO A 168 -16.44 -2.64 -5.38
N GLN A 169 -16.18 -3.39 -4.32
CA GLN A 169 -16.89 -3.29 -3.06
C GLN A 169 -16.02 -2.59 -2.03
N LEU A 170 -16.56 -1.55 -1.40
CA LEU A 170 -15.90 -0.88 -0.29
C LEU A 170 -15.89 -1.83 0.92
N MET A 171 -14.71 -2.01 1.48
CA MET A 171 -14.48 -2.84 2.65
C MET A 171 -14.11 -1.97 3.84
N MET A 172 -14.55 -2.40 5.02
CA MET A 172 -14.23 -1.81 6.31
C MET A 172 -13.62 -2.88 7.21
N SER A 173 -13.30 -2.50 8.43
CA SER A 173 -12.95 -3.44 9.49
C SER A 173 -13.97 -3.47 10.62
N PHE A 174 -13.88 -4.50 11.46
CA PHE A 174 -14.60 -4.61 12.71
C PHE A 174 -14.13 -3.57 13.72
N THR A 175 -15.04 -3.14 14.58
CA THR A 175 -14.77 -2.13 15.60
C THR A 175 -15.12 -2.59 17.02
N GLN A 176 -15.72 -3.79 17.15
CA GLN A 176 -16.06 -4.38 18.44
C GLN A 176 -16.19 -5.92 18.39
N ASP A 177 -15.99 -6.56 19.55
CA ASP A 177 -15.93 -8.03 19.70
C ASP A 177 -17.20 -8.75 19.21
N SER A 178 -18.37 -8.10 19.27
CA SER A 178 -19.64 -8.73 18.86
C SER A 178 -19.81 -8.87 17.35
N GLN A 179 -19.04 -8.13 16.56
CA GLN A 179 -19.10 -8.17 15.09
C GLN A 179 -18.18 -9.26 14.51
N VAL A 180 -17.18 -9.67 15.28
CA VAL A 180 -16.11 -10.55 14.80
C VAL A 180 -16.62 -11.98 14.65
N PRO A 181 -16.44 -12.62 13.48
CA PRO A 181 -16.72 -14.03 13.27
C PRO A 181 -15.62 -14.89 13.91
N TRP A 182 -15.68 -15.06 15.23
CA TRP A 182 -14.64 -15.74 16.02
C TRP A 182 -14.35 -17.16 15.56
N GLU A 183 -15.30 -17.84 14.91
CA GLU A 183 -15.05 -19.14 14.28
C GLU A 183 -14.02 -19.04 13.16
N LYS A 184 -14.09 -18.01 12.31
CA LYS A 184 -13.12 -17.81 11.22
C LYS A 184 -11.75 -17.40 11.76
N VAL A 185 -11.72 -16.59 12.82
CA VAL A 185 -10.48 -16.20 13.49
C VAL A 185 -9.78 -17.43 14.08
N ARG A 186 -10.53 -18.33 14.73
CA ARG A 186 -9.97 -19.57 15.27
C ARG A 186 -9.41 -20.48 14.17
N ASP A 187 -10.13 -20.62 13.05
CA ASP A 187 -9.68 -21.41 11.91
C ASP A 187 -8.39 -20.82 11.28
N ARG A 188 -8.25 -19.49 11.28
CA ARG A 188 -7.01 -18.79 10.90
C ARG A 188 -5.89 -19.08 11.89
N ASP A 189 -6.16 -18.93 13.19
CA ASP A 189 -5.19 -19.13 14.26
C ASP A 189 -4.60 -20.54 14.25
N GLU A 190 -5.44 -21.56 14.04
CA GLU A 190 -5.00 -22.95 13.88
C GLU A 190 -4.06 -23.12 12.68
N ARG A 191 -4.41 -22.54 11.51
CA ARG A 191 -3.57 -22.63 10.30
C ARG A 191 -2.23 -21.94 10.44
N TYR A 192 -2.16 -20.83 11.17
CA TYR A 192 -0.93 -20.06 11.38
C TYR A 192 -0.17 -20.42 12.66
N GLY A 193 -0.73 -21.26 13.53
CA GLY A 193 -0.13 -21.61 14.82
C GLY A 193 -0.02 -20.41 15.77
N VAL A 194 -0.97 -19.49 15.74
CA VAL A 194 -1.01 -18.28 16.57
C VAL A 194 -2.19 -18.30 17.55
N SER A 195 -2.19 -17.40 18.54
CA SER A 195 -3.34 -17.18 19.42
C SER A 195 -3.69 -15.70 19.47
N THR A 196 -4.89 -15.38 18.99
CA THR A 196 -5.46 -14.02 19.01
C THR A 196 -5.59 -13.49 20.43
N GLU A 197 -5.98 -14.33 21.40
CA GLU A 197 -6.07 -13.95 22.82
C GLU A 197 -4.72 -13.58 23.40
N GLN A 198 -3.67 -14.36 23.12
CA GLN A 198 -2.31 -14.03 23.59
C GLN A 198 -1.80 -12.73 22.96
N LYS A 199 -2.12 -12.49 21.69
CA LYS A 199 -1.80 -11.22 21.02
C LYS A 199 -2.54 -10.05 21.67
N LYS A 200 -3.83 -10.20 21.97
CA LYS A 200 -4.64 -9.21 22.71
C LYS A 200 -4.02 -8.89 24.07
N GLU A 201 -3.60 -9.90 24.82
CA GLU A 201 -2.93 -9.72 26.13
C GLU A 201 -1.61 -8.94 26.01
N LYS A 202 -0.74 -9.32 25.07
CA LYS A 202 0.55 -8.65 24.86
C LYS A 202 0.42 -7.22 24.36
N ARG A 203 -0.65 -6.94 23.60
CA ARG A 203 -0.94 -5.62 23.04
C ARG A 203 -1.68 -4.69 24.00
N GLN A 204 -1.93 -5.09 25.26
CA GLN A 204 -2.51 -4.21 26.28
C GLN A 204 -1.71 -2.92 26.51
N GLY A 205 -0.40 -2.93 26.20
CA GLY A 205 0.47 -1.75 26.26
C GLY A 205 0.37 -0.80 25.06
N ILE A 206 -0.37 -1.17 24.01
CA ILE A 206 -0.63 -0.27 22.87
C ILE A 206 -1.79 0.65 23.24
N GLU A 207 -1.49 1.94 23.38
CA GLU A 207 -2.50 2.97 23.64
C GLU A 207 -3.46 3.06 22.46
N GLY A 208 -4.76 3.08 22.76
CA GLY A 208 -5.78 3.28 21.73
C GLY A 208 -5.75 4.71 21.19
N VAL A 209 -6.10 4.87 19.92
CA VAL A 209 -6.16 6.18 19.27
C VAL A 209 -7.57 6.75 19.32
N SER A 210 -7.68 8.08 19.38
CA SER A 210 -8.97 8.74 19.19
C SER A 210 -9.37 8.61 17.72
N ILE A 211 -10.37 7.78 17.43
CA ILE A 211 -10.93 7.60 16.10
C ILE A 211 -11.70 8.87 15.70
N HIS A 212 -11.57 9.31 14.45
CA HIS A 212 -12.33 10.44 13.91
C HIS A 212 -13.79 10.03 13.66
N GLU A 213 -14.76 10.90 13.94
CA GLU A 213 -16.21 10.60 13.83
C GLU A 213 -16.67 10.18 12.43
N ASP A 214 -16.11 10.76 11.37
CA ASP A 214 -16.40 10.35 9.98
C ASP A 214 -15.83 8.98 9.55
N ALA A 215 -14.91 8.40 10.33
CA ALA A 215 -14.35 7.09 10.00
C ALA A 215 -15.31 5.97 10.41
N ASP A 216 -15.07 4.76 9.93
CA ASP A 216 -15.85 3.56 10.33
C ASP A 216 -17.36 3.70 10.05
N GLY A 217 -17.74 4.51 9.05
CA GLY A 217 -19.14 4.88 8.75
C GLY A 217 -20.09 3.73 8.37
N HIS A 218 -19.62 2.48 8.31
CA HIS A 218 -20.49 1.31 8.20
C HIS A 218 -21.36 1.11 9.45
N GLN A 219 -20.93 1.63 10.60
CA GLN A 219 -21.70 1.55 11.86
C GLN A 219 -23.02 2.33 11.77
N ASP A 220 -22.98 3.53 11.17
CA ASP A 220 -24.18 4.36 11.01
C ASP A 220 -25.22 3.68 10.10
N ALA A 221 -24.75 3.00 9.06
CA ALA A 221 -25.63 2.24 8.15
C ALA A 221 -26.27 1.02 8.84
N GLU A 222 -25.63 0.42 9.85
CA GLU A 222 -26.19 -0.67 10.64
C GLU A 222 -27.25 -0.17 11.63
N LEU A 223 -26.97 0.93 12.33
CA LEU A 223 -27.91 1.62 13.22
C LEU A 223 -29.16 2.09 12.45
N ASP A 224 -28.99 2.64 11.25
CA ASP A 224 -30.12 3.05 10.40
C ASP A 224 -30.98 1.86 9.95
N LYS A 225 -30.34 0.73 9.62
CA LYS A 225 -31.05 -0.51 9.26
C LYS A 225 -31.81 -1.08 10.47
N GLU A 226 -31.21 -1.07 11.65
CA GLU A 226 -31.84 -1.57 12.88
C GLU A 226 -33.01 -0.67 13.31
N ASN A 227 -32.82 0.64 13.32
CA ASN A 227 -33.86 1.61 13.63
C ASN A 227 -35.03 1.54 12.62
N SER A 228 -34.74 1.28 11.34
CA SER A 228 -35.76 1.02 10.31
C SER A 228 -36.51 -0.30 10.53
N ARG A 229 -35.82 -1.36 10.97
CA ARG A 229 -36.44 -2.65 11.35
C ARG A 229 -37.34 -2.48 12.57
N GLU A 230 -36.87 -1.79 13.60
CA GLU A 230 -37.67 -1.49 14.80
C GLU A 230 -38.89 -0.62 14.48
N ASP A 231 -38.75 0.42 13.66
CA ASP A 231 -39.88 1.27 13.26
C ASP A 231 -40.89 0.47 12.40
N THR A 232 -40.41 -0.42 11.54
CA THR A 232 -41.26 -1.36 10.80
C THR A 232 -42.01 -2.29 11.76
N GLN A 233 -41.32 -2.89 12.73
CA GLN A 233 -41.92 -3.80 13.71
C GLN A 233 -42.91 -3.08 14.64
N ARG A 234 -42.63 -1.82 15.00
CA ARG A 234 -43.52 -0.94 15.74
C ARG A 234 -44.78 -0.59 14.95
N LYS A 235 -44.65 -0.32 13.64
CA LYS A 235 -45.79 -0.10 12.73
C LYS A 235 -46.65 -1.35 12.59
N VAL A 236 -46.05 -2.53 12.45
CA VAL A 236 -46.77 -3.82 12.42
C VAL A 236 -47.54 -4.05 13.72
N SER A 237 -46.91 -3.84 14.88
CA SER A 237 -47.55 -4.00 16.19
C SER A 237 -48.71 -3.02 16.39
N LYS A 238 -48.55 -1.74 15.98
CA LYS A 238 -49.64 -0.74 16.02
C LYS A 238 -50.81 -1.12 15.10
N ASN A 239 -50.54 -1.64 13.91
CA ASN A 239 -51.58 -2.10 12.99
C ASN A 239 -52.33 -3.32 13.54
N GLN A 240 -51.62 -4.32 14.09
CA GLN A 240 -52.27 -5.47 14.76
C GLN A 240 -53.14 -5.04 15.95
N ASN A 241 -52.71 -4.04 16.72
CA ASN A 241 -53.51 -3.52 17.83
C ASN A 241 -54.75 -2.76 17.34
N ARG A 242 -54.64 -1.99 16.25
CA ARG A 242 -55.80 -1.35 15.59
C ARG A 242 -56.80 -2.38 15.09
N ASP A 243 -56.34 -3.45 14.44
CA ASP A 243 -57.21 -4.51 13.92
C ASP A 243 -57.90 -5.28 15.06
N ARG A 244 -57.22 -5.47 16.19
CA ARG A 244 -57.84 -6.02 17.41
C ARG A 244 -58.94 -5.12 17.96
N VAL A 245 -58.68 -3.82 18.10
CA VAL A 245 -59.67 -2.85 18.60
C VAL A 245 -60.86 -2.75 17.64
N PHE A 246 -60.62 -2.75 16.32
CA PHE A 246 -61.67 -2.71 15.31
C PHE A 246 -62.56 -3.97 15.35
N ASN A 247 -61.96 -5.16 15.48
CA ASN A 247 -62.72 -6.41 15.63
C ASN A 247 -63.50 -6.47 16.96
N LEU A 248 -62.95 -5.93 18.06
CA LEU A 248 -63.66 -5.87 19.34
C LEU A 248 -64.87 -4.93 19.28
N ALA A 249 -64.72 -3.79 18.59
CA ALA A 249 -65.80 -2.84 18.37
C ALA A 249 -66.90 -3.41 17.45
N LEU A 250 -66.51 -4.11 16.39
CA LEU A 250 -67.44 -4.75 15.45
C LEU A 250 -68.25 -5.87 16.14
N THR A 251 -67.58 -6.74 16.92
CA THR A 251 -68.24 -7.81 17.69
C THR A 251 -69.16 -7.25 18.78
N SER A 252 -68.76 -6.17 19.46
CA SER A 252 -69.60 -5.52 20.47
C SER A 252 -70.85 -4.86 19.85
N THR A 253 -70.71 -4.25 18.67
CA THR A 253 -71.83 -3.63 17.93
C THR A 253 -72.80 -4.69 17.42
N LEU A 254 -72.31 -5.81 16.90
CA LEU A 254 -73.13 -6.95 16.48
C LEU A 254 -73.86 -7.58 17.67
N ALA A 255 -73.19 -7.77 18.82
CA ALA A 255 -73.80 -8.31 20.03
C ALA A 255 -74.91 -7.41 20.61
N LEU A 256 -74.76 -6.08 20.51
CA LEU A 256 -75.80 -5.12 20.88
C LEU A 256 -76.98 -5.12 19.90
N GLY A 257 -76.72 -5.33 18.60
CA GLY A 257 -77.75 -5.50 17.57
C GLY A 257 -78.61 -6.74 17.78
N VAL A 258 -77.99 -7.87 18.14
CA VAL A 258 -78.70 -9.13 18.44
C VAL A 258 -79.56 -9.02 19.70
N ARG A 259 -79.05 -8.38 20.76
CA ARG A 259 -79.84 -8.12 22.00
C ARG A 259 -80.98 -7.10 21.79
N GLY A 260 -80.85 -6.21 20.80
CA GLY A 260 -81.91 -5.28 20.40
C GLY A 260 -83.06 -5.97 19.67
N MET A 261 -82.77 -7.02 18.89
CA MET A 261 -83.77 -7.82 18.17
C MET A 261 -84.55 -8.77 19.08
N GLU A 262 -83.97 -9.30 20.15
CA GLU A 262 -84.67 -10.20 21.09
C GLU A 262 -85.71 -9.49 21.99
N ARG A 263 -85.68 -8.15 22.11
CA ARG A 263 -86.65 -7.39 22.93
C ARG A 263 -87.92 -6.95 22.19
N LYS A 264 -88.01 -7.18 20.87
CA LYS A 264 -89.20 -6.83 20.09
C LYS A 264 -89.68 -8.02 19.26
N GLY A 265 -90.75 -8.67 19.71
CA GLY A 265 -91.65 -9.44 18.85
C GLY A 265 -91.88 -10.89 19.25
N LYS A 266 -93.02 -11.13 19.90
CA LYS A 266 -93.69 -12.44 19.91
C LYS A 266 -94.22 -12.74 18.50
N GLY A 267 -93.97 -13.94 17.96
CA GLY A 267 -94.77 -14.46 16.84
C GLY A 267 -94.08 -15.51 15.96
N LYS A 268 -94.51 -16.79 16.12
CA LYS A 268 -94.36 -17.99 15.26
C LYS A 268 -92.94 -18.43 14.82
N PRO A 269 -92.63 -19.75 14.87
CA PRO A 269 -91.34 -20.25 14.38
C PRO A 269 -91.34 -20.29 12.83
N PRO A 270 -90.24 -19.92 12.17
CA PRO A 270 -90.06 -20.15 10.75
C PRO A 270 -89.42 -21.53 10.48
N ASP A 271 -89.71 -22.06 9.29
CA ASP A 271 -89.37 -23.40 8.82
C ASP A 271 -87.86 -23.61 8.56
N ALA A 272 -87.47 -24.88 8.47
CA ALA A 272 -86.10 -25.43 8.41
C ALA A 272 -85.28 -25.10 7.13
N HIS A 273 -85.45 -23.92 6.55
CA HIS A 273 -84.58 -23.39 5.48
C HIS A 273 -83.89 -22.06 5.82
N THR A 274 -83.98 -21.62 7.07
CA THR A 274 -83.34 -20.37 7.55
C THR A 274 -82.34 -20.64 8.68
N GLN A 275 -81.58 -21.73 8.59
CA GLN A 275 -80.53 -22.10 9.55
C GLN A 275 -79.15 -22.25 8.89
N ALA A 276 -78.98 -21.71 7.68
CA ALA A 276 -77.74 -21.78 6.90
C ALA A 276 -77.19 -20.39 6.50
N SER A 277 -77.51 -19.33 7.25
CA SER A 277 -77.08 -17.96 6.89
C SER A 277 -76.52 -17.14 8.06
N VAL A 278 -76.24 -17.76 9.21
CA VAL A 278 -75.63 -17.06 10.38
C VAL A 278 -74.26 -17.63 10.76
N GLU A 279 -73.84 -18.78 10.21
CA GLU A 279 -72.49 -19.34 10.39
C GLU A 279 -71.48 -18.97 9.28
N ALA A 280 -71.87 -18.18 8.28
CA ALA A 280 -71.01 -17.81 7.14
C ALA A 280 -70.39 -16.40 7.23
N CYS A 281 -70.30 -15.79 8.41
CA CYS A 281 -69.65 -14.49 8.62
C CYS A 281 -68.67 -14.53 9.79
N ILE A 282 -67.58 -15.31 9.63
CA ILE A 282 -66.31 -15.15 10.35
C ILE A 282 -65.23 -15.12 9.27
N PRO A 283 -64.38 -14.09 9.19
CA PRO A 283 -63.74 -13.71 7.94
C PRO A 283 -62.62 -14.67 7.52
N THR A 284 -62.79 -15.24 6.33
CA THR A 284 -61.71 -15.73 5.47
C THR A 284 -60.92 -14.53 4.93
N GLN A 285 -60.10 -13.88 5.77
CA GLN A 285 -59.16 -12.83 5.35
C GLN A 285 -57.77 -13.10 5.94
N GLN A 286 -57.15 -14.21 5.53
CA GLN A 286 -55.73 -14.44 5.77
C GLN A 286 -54.95 -14.88 4.52
N LYS A 287 -55.55 -14.77 3.33
CA LYS A 287 -54.86 -14.99 2.05
C LYS A 287 -55.30 -13.94 1.04
N THR A 288 -54.60 -12.80 1.05
CA THR A 288 -54.34 -11.87 -0.07
C THR A 288 -53.81 -10.56 0.51
N MET A 289 -52.52 -10.51 0.84
CA MET A 289 -51.79 -9.24 0.85
C MET A 289 -50.65 -9.36 -0.15
N GLY A 290 -51.02 -9.33 -1.43
CA GLY A 290 -50.12 -8.86 -2.46
C GLY A 290 -49.97 -7.36 -2.25
N TRP A 291 -48.74 -6.92 -1.98
CA TRP A 291 -48.38 -5.51 -2.06
C TRP A 291 -48.53 -5.05 -3.52
N GLN A 292 -49.49 -4.16 -3.77
CA GLN A 292 -49.48 -3.23 -4.90
C GLN A 292 -48.98 -1.88 -4.36
N PRO A 293 -48.03 -1.20 -5.01
CA PRO A 293 -47.60 0.13 -4.57
C PRO A 293 -48.66 1.19 -4.93
N SER A 294 -48.88 2.14 -4.02
CA SER A 294 -49.75 3.32 -4.22
C SER A 294 -49.08 4.40 -5.09
N PRO A 295 -49.85 5.31 -5.72
CA PRO A 295 -49.42 6.10 -6.88
C PRO A 295 -48.88 7.47 -6.47
N LEU A 296 -47.57 7.69 -6.58
CA LEU A 296 -46.96 9.03 -6.63
C LEU A 296 -45.47 9.01 -7.06
N VAL A 297 -45.19 8.58 -8.29
CA VAL A 297 -44.13 9.17 -9.13
C VAL A 297 -44.56 9.01 -10.59
N LEU A 298 -45.18 10.06 -11.13
CA LEU A 298 -45.34 10.28 -12.57
C LEU A 298 -44.48 11.51 -12.91
N LEU A 299 -43.86 11.48 -14.09
CA LEU A 299 -42.84 12.38 -14.68
C LEU A 299 -41.42 11.85 -14.41
N PHE A 300 -40.70 11.18 -15.33
CA PHE A 300 -40.70 11.19 -16.79
C PHE A 300 -40.25 9.81 -17.32
N ALA A 301 -40.98 9.24 -18.29
CA ALA A 301 -40.42 8.47 -19.42
C ALA A 301 -41.58 7.84 -20.23
N ASN A 302 -41.89 8.43 -21.38
CA ASN A 302 -42.61 7.78 -22.48
C ASN A 302 -41.64 7.72 -23.64
N GLU A 303 -41.23 6.53 -24.07
CA GLU A 303 -41.58 5.96 -25.39
C GLU A 303 -41.06 4.51 -25.56
N PRO A 304 -41.75 3.65 -26.33
CA PRO A 304 -41.64 2.18 -26.25
C PRO A 304 -40.67 1.54 -27.27
N PRO A 305 -40.18 0.31 -27.03
CA PRO A 305 -39.38 -0.44 -28.01
C PRO A 305 -40.25 -1.27 -28.97
N PRO A 306 -39.85 -1.47 -30.23
CA PRO A 306 -40.54 -2.38 -31.13
C PRO A 306 -40.05 -3.83 -30.99
N SER A 307 -41.06 -4.70 -30.84
CA SER A 307 -41.18 -6.11 -31.21
C SER A 307 -39.97 -6.88 -31.76
N THR A 308 -39.65 -7.98 -31.09
CA THR A 308 -38.94 -9.13 -31.66
C THR A 308 -39.86 -9.94 -32.59
N ARG A 309 -39.36 -10.26 -33.79
CA ARG A 309 -39.95 -11.29 -34.67
C ARG A 309 -38.85 -12.25 -35.09
N ASN A 310 -39.06 -13.52 -34.78
CA ASN A 310 -38.22 -14.65 -35.19
C ASN A 310 -38.15 -14.79 -36.72
N GLY A 311 -36.97 -15.17 -37.20
CA GLY A 311 -36.74 -15.67 -38.55
C GLY A 311 -35.38 -16.38 -38.62
N TYR A 312 -35.40 -17.69 -38.38
CA TYR A 312 -34.30 -18.61 -38.67
C TYR A 312 -34.36 -18.95 -40.17
N ASP A 313 -33.27 -18.76 -40.90
CA ASP A 313 -33.00 -19.55 -42.11
C ASP A 313 -31.48 -19.70 -42.36
N ARG A 314 -31.13 -20.87 -42.91
CA ARG A 314 -29.81 -21.42 -43.32
C ARG A 314 -28.94 -20.40 -44.12
N ILE A 315 -27.63 -20.57 -44.36
CA ILE A 315 -26.95 -21.67 -45.09
C ILE A 315 -25.40 -21.60 -44.93
N HIS A 316 -24.75 -22.75 -45.13
CA HIS A 316 -23.30 -23.01 -45.23
C HIS A 316 -22.55 -22.19 -46.31
N GLY A 317 -21.22 -22.01 -46.10
CA GLY A 317 -20.22 -22.27 -47.15
C GLY A 317 -19.17 -21.20 -47.45
N HIS A 318 -17.90 -21.60 -47.26
CA HIS A 318 -16.70 -21.27 -48.04
C HIS A 318 -16.13 -19.84 -48.11
N ALA A 319 -14.84 -19.74 -47.75
CA ALA A 319 -13.88 -18.71 -48.20
C ALA A 319 -13.61 -18.84 -49.72
N PRO A 320 -13.10 -17.80 -50.40
CA PRO A 320 -11.64 -17.58 -50.45
C PRO A 320 -11.19 -16.09 -50.49
N ALA A 321 -9.86 -15.92 -50.44
CA ALA A 321 -9.09 -14.68 -50.56
C ALA A 321 -9.25 -13.95 -51.91
N VAL A 322 -8.85 -12.66 -51.99
CA VAL A 322 -7.76 -12.08 -52.81
C VAL A 322 -7.75 -10.53 -52.67
N GLU A 323 -6.53 -9.99 -52.55
CA GLU A 323 -5.94 -8.65 -52.80
C GLU A 323 -6.80 -7.40 -53.12
N GLY A 324 -6.31 -6.24 -52.64
CA GLY A 324 -6.21 -5.06 -53.49
C GLY A 324 -6.70 -3.71 -52.93
N ALA A 325 -5.73 -2.89 -52.53
CA ALA A 325 -5.67 -1.44 -52.79
C ALA A 325 -6.54 -0.41 -52.01
N GLN A 326 -5.78 0.59 -51.52
CA GLN A 326 -6.07 2.04 -51.49
C GLN A 326 -6.87 2.66 -50.34
N THR A 327 -6.08 3.20 -49.39
CA THR A 327 -6.15 4.55 -48.80
C THR A 327 -7.35 5.45 -49.17
N SER A 328 -8.07 5.92 -48.14
CA SER A 328 -8.41 7.35 -48.04
C SER A 328 -8.73 7.76 -46.60
N HIS A 329 -8.19 8.92 -46.24
CA HIS A 329 -8.33 9.64 -44.99
C HIS A 329 -9.78 10.00 -44.66
N LEU A 330 -10.14 9.94 -43.37
CA LEU A 330 -11.08 10.91 -42.77
C LEU A 330 -10.60 11.27 -41.37
N GLU A 331 -10.23 12.54 -41.23
CA GLU A 331 -9.87 13.23 -40.00
C GLU A 331 -11.11 13.44 -39.11
N THR A 332 -10.97 13.17 -37.81
CA THR A 332 -11.93 13.63 -36.81
C THR A 332 -11.30 14.79 -36.04
N ARG A 333 -11.76 16.01 -36.32
CA ARG A 333 -11.38 17.25 -35.61
C ARG A 333 -12.01 17.27 -34.21
N ALA A 334 -11.18 17.30 -33.18
CA ALA A 334 -11.58 17.69 -31.83
C ALA A 334 -11.54 19.23 -31.69
N ALA A 335 -12.62 19.81 -31.20
CA ALA A 335 -12.76 21.24 -30.95
C ALA A 335 -12.10 21.62 -29.61
N VAL A 336 -11.24 22.64 -29.65
CA VAL A 336 -10.68 23.31 -28.47
C VAL A 336 -11.20 24.75 -28.46
N LEU A 337 -11.89 25.15 -27.39
CA LEU A 337 -12.30 26.53 -27.14
C LEU A 337 -11.20 27.28 -26.36
N PRO A 338 -10.88 28.55 -26.68
CA PRO A 338 -9.84 29.31 -25.98
C PRO A 338 -10.41 30.21 -24.86
N ILE A 339 -9.70 30.26 -23.74
CA ILE A 339 -9.94 31.21 -22.64
C ILE A 339 -9.15 32.50 -22.92
N LYS A 340 -9.85 33.64 -22.93
CA LYS A 340 -9.30 35.00 -23.10
C LYS A 340 -8.68 35.51 -21.81
N GLY A 341 -7.43 35.99 -21.87
CA GLY A 341 -6.84 36.89 -20.87
C GLY A 341 -6.95 38.36 -21.32
N PRO A 342 -7.05 39.33 -20.40
CA PRO A 342 -7.09 40.75 -20.75
C PRO A 342 -5.67 41.35 -20.89
N LYS A 343 -5.57 42.36 -21.77
CA LYS A 343 -4.37 43.13 -22.14
C LYS A 343 -4.36 44.52 -21.50
N ALA A 344 -3.14 45.10 -21.53
CA ALA A 344 -2.71 46.50 -21.41
C ALA A 344 -2.27 46.94 -19.98
N ALA A 345 -1.19 47.70 -19.79
CA ALA A 345 -0.55 48.68 -20.68
C ALA A 345 0.98 48.78 -20.52
N GLU A 346 1.60 49.31 -21.56
CA GLU A 346 3.01 49.71 -21.67
C GLU A 346 3.34 50.90 -20.74
N ASP A 347 4.56 50.93 -20.20
CA ASP A 347 5.37 52.14 -20.29
C ASP A 347 6.87 51.83 -20.30
N ARG A 348 7.60 52.61 -21.10
CA ARG A 348 8.99 52.39 -21.51
C ARG A 348 9.82 53.54 -20.96
N HIS A 349 10.90 53.27 -20.22
CA HIS A 349 12.09 54.14 -20.26
C HIS A 349 13.39 53.42 -19.90
N GLN A 350 14.42 53.78 -20.66
CA GLN A 350 15.83 53.38 -20.63
C GLN A 350 16.53 53.78 -19.34
N HIS A 351 17.54 53.01 -18.93
CA HIS A 351 18.91 53.52 -18.84
C HIS A 351 19.93 52.36 -18.89
N GLN A 352 20.96 52.61 -19.70
CA GLN A 352 22.12 51.79 -20.01
C GLN A 352 23.29 52.16 -19.06
N GLU A 353 24.38 51.37 -19.15
CA GLU A 353 25.76 51.55 -18.62
C GLU A 353 26.13 50.59 -17.48
N THR A 354 26.85 49.48 -17.70
CA THR A 354 28.27 49.22 -18.08
C THR A 354 29.29 49.36 -16.95
N PHE A 355 30.10 48.31 -16.75
CA PHE A 355 31.56 48.22 -16.44
C PHE A 355 31.82 46.94 -15.60
N SER A 356 32.31 45.81 -16.15
CA SER A 356 33.68 45.42 -16.56
C SER A 356 34.72 45.27 -15.43
N ALA A 357 35.20 44.02 -15.24
CA ALA A 357 36.59 43.56 -14.99
C ALA A 357 37.28 44.01 -13.65
N SER A 358 38.25 43.33 -13.00
CA SER A 358 39.14 42.19 -13.22
C SER A 358 39.93 41.89 -11.91
N SER A 359 40.45 40.65 -11.78
CA SER A 359 41.70 40.20 -11.10
C SER A 359 41.98 40.49 -9.61
N ARG A 360 42.18 39.44 -8.79
CA ARG A 360 43.47 38.79 -8.40
C ARG A 360 44.43 39.73 -7.64
N ASP A 361 44.72 39.44 -6.37
CA ASP A 361 45.90 38.69 -5.90
C ASP A 361 46.20 38.96 -4.39
N LEU A 362 47.05 38.11 -3.83
CA LEU A 362 47.86 38.21 -2.60
C LEU A 362 47.52 37.31 -1.39
N ARG A 363 48.14 36.13 -1.47
CA ARG A 363 48.68 35.25 -0.42
C ARG A 363 49.69 35.94 0.52
N ALA A 364 49.74 35.42 1.75
CA ALA A 364 50.92 35.17 2.63
C ALA A 364 51.33 36.15 3.75
N LYS A 365 51.38 35.61 4.99
CA LYS A 365 52.42 35.70 6.06
C LYS A 365 51.87 35.06 7.36
N LEU A 366 52.04 33.77 7.66
CA LEU A 366 53.16 33.02 8.32
C LEU A 366 53.53 33.41 9.79
N VAL A 367 53.07 32.57 10.75
CA VAL A 367 53.79 31.84 11.83
C VAL A 367 54.70 32.57 12.87
N ARG A 368 54.40 32.43 14.18
CA ARG A 368 55.25 31.73 15.20
C ARG A 368 54.64 31.71 16.64
N LEU A 369 54.55 30.49 17.21
CA LEU A 369 54.99 29.98 18.55
C LEU A 369 54.86 30.87 19.82
N ARG A 370 54.67 30.39 21.07
CA ARG A 370 54.43 29.10 21.76
C ARG A 370 54.37 29.40 23.28
N LEU A 371 53.70 28.53 24.06
CA LEU A 371 53.89 28.17 25.49
C LEU A 371 53.33 29.05 26.63
N GLY A 372 52.64 28.37 27.57
CA GLY A 372 52.83 28.55 29.02
C GLY A 372 51.60 28.85 29.90
N ALA A 373 50.97 27.81 30.46
CA ALA A 373 50.22 27.87 31.74
C ALA A 373 51.22 28.02 32.93
N PRO A 374 50.85 28.14 34.25
CA PRO A 374 49.57 27.78 34.90
C PRO A 374 49.11 28.60 36.15
N SER A 375 47.94 28.20 36.69
CA SER A 375 47.47 28.29 38.11
C SER A 375 47.13 29.70 38.66
N SER A 376 46.20 29.95 39.59
CA SER A 376 45.47 29.14 40.58
C SER A 376 44.25 29.92 41.12
N SER A 377 43.33 29.18 41.76
CA SER A 377 42.54 29.54 42.96
C SER A 377 41.50 30.69 42.94
N SER A 378 40.22 30.30 42.99
CA SER A 378 39.09 31.00 43.67
C SER A 378 39.33 31.11 45.20
N PRO A 379 38.38 31.55 46.07
CA PRO A 379 37.07 32.21 45.88
C PRO A 379 36.82 33.39 46.88
N TRP A 380 35.87 34.29 46.59
CA TRP A 380 35.15 35.03 47.65
C TRP A 380 33.66 35.13 47.34
N THR A 381 32.89 35.13 48.41
CA THR A 381 31.48 34.78 48.52
C THR A 381 30.58 36.00 48.69
N SER A 382 29.33 35.80 48.27
CA SER A 382 28.09 36.12 49.00
C SER A 382 27.35 37.46 48.83
N ARG A 383 26.02 37.27 48.70
CA ARG A 383 24.84 38.16 48.90
C ARG A 383 24.53 39.11 47.74
N GLY A 384 23.34 39.12 47.13
CA GLY A 384 22.08 38.42 47.35
C GLY A 384 20.91 39.40 47.26
N TRP A 385 20.03 39.27 46.25
CA TRP A 385 18.59 39.63 46.29
C TRP A 385 17.87 39.16 45.00
N GLN A 386 16.66 38.61 45.12
CA GLN A 386 15.73 38.16 44.05
C GLN A 386 14.44 39.03 44.10
N PRO A 387 13.38 38.79 43.31
CA PRO A 387 13.21 38.86 41.85
C PRO A 387 11.99 39.74 41.43
N ALA A 388 11.76 40.00 40.13
CA ALA A 388 10.45 40.38 39.61
C ALA A 388 10.23 39.91 38.15
N LYS A 389 8.99 39.48 37.85
CA LYS A 389 8.51 38.72 36.68
C LYS A 389 8.15 39.56 35.44
N ARG A 390 8.25 38.90 34.26
CA ARG A 390 7.56 39.07 32.94
C ARG A 390 7.83 40.38 32.18
N ARG A 391 8.08 40.36 30.85
CA ARG A 391 7.23 39.82 29.76
C ARG A 391 8.05 39.69 28.45
N ALA A 392 7.77 38.67 27.63
CA ALA A 392 8.29 38.50 26.25
C ALA A 392 7.64 39.50 25.26
N PRO A 393 8.22 39.71 24.05
CA PRO A 393 7.64 39.04 22.88
C PRO A 393 8.59 38.64 21.73
N ALA A 394 8.05 37.73 20.91
CA ALA A 394 8.17 37.55 19.46
C ALA A 394 9.46 36.94 18.86
N GLN A 395 9.29 35.68 18.44
CA GLN A 395 10.15 34.89 17.57
C GLN A 395 10.12 35.42 16.12
N ALA A 396 11.27 35.39 15.47
CA ALA A 396 11.41 35.44 14.02
C ALA A 396 11.74 34.03 13.51
N GLU A 397 11.02 33.58 12.48
CA GLU A 397 11.22 32.34 11.71
C GLU A 397 12.57 32.35 10.96
N PRO A 398 13.33 31.23 10.88
CA PRO A 398 14.36 31.07 9.88
C PRO A 398 13.87 30.25 8.68
N ALA A 399 14.22 30.76 7.50
CA ALA A 399 14.01 30.17 6.19
C ALA A 399 14.68 28.79 6.02
N GLY A 400 14.12 28.00 5.11
CA GLY A 400 14.47 26.60 4.85
C GLY A 400 15.95 26.31 4.65
N GLY A 401 16.42 25.30 5.39
CA GLY A 401 17.71 24.64 5.20
C GLY A 401 17.49 23.15 4.96
N ALA A 402 18.16 22.62 3.93
CA ALA A 402 18.24 21.19 3.67
C ALA A 402 18.73 20.41 4.90
N ALA A 403 18.21 19.19 5.07
CA ALA A 403 18.54 18.31 6.20
C ALA A 403 20.07 18.10 6.36
N PRO A 404 20.59 18.01 7.60
CA PRO A 404 22.02 17.85 7.84
C PRO A 404 22.48 16.45 7.43
N LYS A 405 23.42 16.37 6.47
CA LYS A 405 24.11 15.13 6.09
C LYS A 405 24.88 14.59 7.31
N THR A 406 24.53 13.40 7.80
CA THR A 406 25.25 12.73 8.90
C THR A 406 26.71 12.49 8.52
N ARG A 407 27.64 12.83 9.43
CA ARG A 407 29.09 12.74 9.16
C ARG A 407 29.55 11.28 9.29
N GLN A 408 29.94 10.65 8.18
CA GLN A 408 30.46 9.27 8.12
C GLN A 408 31.55 9.00 9.17
N SER A 409 31.46 7.85 9.86
CA SER A 409 32.51 7.40 10.79
C SER A 409 33.76 6.89 10.04
N LYS A 410 34.82 6.57 10.79
CA LYS A 410 36.02 5.95 10.22
C LYS A 410 35.73 4.55 9.67
N LEU A 411 34.87 3.78 10.35
CA LEU A 411 34.48 2.43 9.95
C LEU A 411 33.60 2.46 8.69
N ALA A 412 32.67 3.41 8.60
CA ALA A 412 31.88 3.61 7.38
C ALA A 412 32.75 3.94 6.16
N LYS A 413 33.76 4.79 6.34
CA LYS A 413 34.72 5.14 5.27
C LYS A 413 35.57 3.94 4.85
N GLU A 414 35.99 3.11 5.80
CA GLU A 414 36.79 1.92 5.53
C GLU A 414 36.02 0.89 4.70
N HIS A 415 34.71 0.77 4.93
CA HIS A 415 33.84 -0.15 4.22
C HIS A 415 33.05 0.49 3.07
N ASN A 416 33.35 1.73 2.68
CA ASN A 416 32.69 2.48 1.60
C ASN A 416 31.16 2.56 1.73
N ILE A 417 30.64 2.64 2.95
CA ILE A 417 29.20 2.82 3.21
C ILE A 417 28.89 4.27 3.60
N THR A 418 27.68 4.72 3.29
CA THR A 418 27.15 6.02 3.66
C THR A 418 26.93 6.13 5.17
N GLY A 419 26.86 7.36 5.68
CA GLY A 419 26.54 7.59 7.10
C GLY A 419 25.12 7.17 7.47
N ALA A 420 24.20 7.07 6.48
CA ALA A 420 22.85 6.58 6.68
C ALA A 420 22.85 5.04 6.78
N GLU A 421 23.50 4.34 5.84
CA GLU A 421 23.65 2.88 5.89
C GLU A 421 24.35 2.42 7.18
N GLU A 422 25.35 3.16 7.66
CA GLU A 422 25.98 2.87 8.96
C GLU A 422 25.00 3.01 10.13
N VAL A 423 24.12 4.00 10.11
CA VAL A 423 23.08 4.17 11.15
C VAL A 423 22.10 3.01 11.10
N GLU A 424 21.64 2.62 9.91
CA GLU A 424 20.75 1.46 9.73
C GLU A 424 21.40 0.18 10.24
N ILE A 425 22.66 -0.11 9.85
CA ILE A 425 23.45 -1.25 10.36
C ILE A 425 23.50 -1.24 11.88
N LYS A 426 23.74 -0.07 12.48
CA LYS A 426 23.82 0.08 13.92
C LYS A 426 22.50 -0.16 14.64
N GLU A 427 21.41 0.34 14.10
CA GLU A 427 20.07 0.15 14.65
C GLU A 427 19.71 -1.34 14.65
N ALA A 428 19.85 -2.02 13.50
CA ALA A 428 19.58 -3.46 13.45
C ALA A 428 20.54 -4.26 14.31
N PHE A 429 21.83 -3.89 14.38
CA PHE A 429 22.78 -4.56 15.26
C PHE A 429 22.33 -4.48 16.72
N SER A 430 21.90 -3.27 17.15
CA SER A 430 21.48 -3.03 18.51
C SER A 430 20.26 -3.87 18.94
N LEU A 431 19.36 -4.20 18.00
CA LEU A 431 18.18 -5.04 18.25
C LEU A 431 18.53 -6.48 18.68
N PHE A 432 19.67 -7.00 18.25
CA PHE A 432 20.09 -8.39 18.51
C PHE A 432 21.37 -8.48 19.36
N SER A 433 21.93 -7.34 19.77
CA SER A 433 23.16 -7.29 20.55
C SER A 433 22.94 -7.60 22.03
N THR A 434 23.96 -8.16 22.66
CA THR A 434 24.06 -8.39 24.10
C THR A 434 25.31 -7.69 24.64
N PRO A 435 25.26 -7.12 25.86
CA PRO A 435 26.43 -6.46 26.44
C PRO A 435 27.59 -7.47 26.65
N LYS A 436 28.80 -7.10 26.22
CA LYS A 436 30.02 -7.89 26.47
C LYS A 436 31.13 -6.96 26.97
N SER A 437 31.87 -7.40 27.99
CA SER A 437 33.01 -6.64 28.50
C SER A 437 34.05 -6.43 27.40
N GLY A 438 34.43 -5.17 27.16
CA GLY A 438 35.39 -4.79 26.11
C GLY A 438 34.75 -4.31 24.80
N GLU A 439 33.48 -4.62 24.55
CA GLU A 439 32.77 -4.24 23.32
C GLU A 439 31.71 -3.17 23.64
N LYS A 440 31.98 -1.92 23.25
CA LYS A 440 31.11 -0.79 23.59
C LYS A 440 29.72 -0.91 22.96
N GLU A 441 29.65 -1.44 21.75
CA GLU A 441 28.43 -1.67 20.99
C GLU A 441 27.76 -3.01 21.34
N GLY A 442 28.40 -3.85 22.17
CA GLY A 442 27.95 -5.21 22.46
C GLY A 442 28.30 -6.20 21.35
N VAL A 443 27.78 -7.43 21.46
CA VAL A 443 27.99 -8.50 20.49
C VAL A 443 26.68 -9.18 20.13
N ILE A 444 26.55 -9.65 18.89
CA ILE A 444 25.40 -10.44 18.45
C ILE A 444 25.73 -11.93 18.64
N PRO A 445 24.88 -12.73 19.30
CA PRO A 445 25.03 -14.19 19.28
C PRO A 445 25.06 -14.72 17.85
N ILE A 446 25.96 -15.65 17.52
CA ILE A 446 26.19 -16.07 16.12
C ILE A 446 24.92 -16.58 15.42
N GLY A 447 24.03 -17.25 16.16
CA GLY A 447 22.72 -17.70 15.66
C GLY A 447 21.74 -16.57 15.28
N ASP A 448 21.98 -15.35 15.75
CA ASP A 448 21.15 -14.18 15.51
C ASP A 448 21.67 -13.27 14.38
N VAL A 449 22.83 -13.59 13.79
CA VAL A 449 23.38 -12.87 12.62
C VAL A 449 22.38 -12.85 11.46
N ARG A 450 21.76 -13.99 11.15
CA ARG A 450 20.73 -14.08 10.09
C ARG A 450 19.57 -13.11 10.36
N ARG A 451 19.15 -13.02 11.63
CA ARG A 451 18.01 -12.19 12.06
C ARG A 451 18.35 -10.70 11.94
N ALA A 452 19.56 -10.32 12.33
CA ALA A 452 20.06 -8.97 12.16
C ALA A 452 20.14 -8.54 10.69
N MET A 453 20.61 -9.42 9.79
CA MET A 453 20.68 -9.13 8.35
C MET A 453 19.28 -9.05 7.68
N ILE A 454 18.32 -9.84 8.15
CA ILE A 454 16.92 -9.73 7.69
C ILE A 454 16.32 -8.40 8.11
N ALA A 455 16.55 -7.96 9.35
CA ALA A 455 16.07 -6.66 9.84
C ALA A 455 16.67 -5.48 9.06
N LEU A 456 17.88 -5.64 8.52
CA LEU A 456 18.52 -4.67 7.61
C LEU A 456 17.99 -4.70 6.17
N GLY A 457 17.03 -5.57 5.85
CA GLY A 457 16.54 -5.72 4.48
C GLY A 457 17.56 -6.33 3.52
N ILE A 458 18.57 -7.04 4.03
CA ILE A 458 19.60 -7.75 3.27
C ILE A 458 19.65 -9.24 3.64
N PRO A 459 18.55 -10.00 3.45
CA PRO A 459 18.49 -11.40 3.86
C PRO A 459 19.57 -12.23 3.13
N PRO A 460 20.45 -12.96 3.85
CA PRO A 460 21.43 -13.85 3.23
C PRO A 460 20.77 -15.15 2.75
N THR A 461 21.27 -15.74 1.66
CA THR A 461 20.92 -17.13 1.30
C THR A 461 21.51 -18.10 2.32
N PRO A 462 21.04 -19.36 2.39
CA PRO A 462 21.62 -20.36 3.30
C PRO A 462 23.13 -20.56 3.11
N GLU A 463 23.60 -20.51 1.86
CA GLU A 463 25.01 -20.65 1.50
C GLU A 463 25.82 -19.44 1.97
N GLU A 464 25.33 -18.23 1.67
CA GLU A 464 25.97 -16.98 2.11
C GLU A 464 26.01 -16.87 3.63
N LEU A 465 24.95 -17.30 4.31
CA LEU A 465 24.90 -17.28 5.77
C LEU A 465 25.96 -18.19 6.37
N ALA A 466 26.18 -19.39 5.81
CA ALA A 466 27.22 -20.30 6.28
C ALA A 466 28.61 -19.68 6.12
N GLU A 467 28.87 -19.01 4.99
CA GLU A 467 30.11 -18.29 4.76
C GLU A 467 30.28 -17.12 5.74
N PHE A 468 29.24 -16.29 5.91
CA PHE A 468 29.29 -15.14 6.82
C PHE A 468 29.51 -15.56 8.27
N VAL A 469 28.85 -16.63 8.73
CA VAL A 469 29.08 -17.18 10.06
C VAL A 469 30.54 -17.61 10.24
N SER A 470 31.12 -18.30 9.26
CA SER A 470 32.53 -18.72 9.33
C SER A 470 33.52 -17.55 9.35
N ILE A 471 33.16 -16.42 8.73
CA ILE A 471 33.98 -15.19 8.71
C ILE A 471 33.83 -14.41 10.03
N LEU A 472 32.62 -14.37 10.58
CA LEU A 472 32.31 -13.59 11.77
C LEU A 472 32.76 -14.27 13.07
N ASP A 473 32.79 -15.60 13.08
CA ASP A 473 33.13 -16.40 14.25
C ASP A 473 34.07 -17.57 13.87
N PRO A 474 35.30 -17.27 13.40
CA PRO A 474 36.25 -18.30 12.94
C PRO A 474 36.77 -19.20 14.07
N ASP A 475 36.71 -18.72 15.32
CA ASP A 475 37.20 -19.42 16.51
C ASP A 475 36.07 -20.11 17.31
N GLU A 476 34.84 -20.13 16.78
CA GLU A 476 33.64 -20.69 17.41
C GLU A 476 33.36 -20.13 18.82
N GLU A 477 33.64 -18.85 19.03
CA GLU A 477 33.36 -18.13 20.29
C GLU A 477 31.85 -17.93 20.51
N GLY A 478 31.05 -18.06 19.45
CA GLY A 478 29.59 -18.04 19.48
C GLY A 478 28.97 -16.66 19.32
N PHE A 479 29.74 -15.64 18.92
CA PHE A 479 29.25 -14.26 18.76
C PHE A 479 30.01 -13.47 17.69
N ALA A 480 29.36 -12.46 17.13
CA ALA A 480 29.91 -11.50 16.18
C ALA A 480 30.04 -10.10 16.83
N ILE A 481 31.18 -9.45 16.64
CA ILE A 481 31.42 -8.07 17.09
C ILE A 481 30.92 -7.06 16.05
N TYR A 482 30.65 -5.82 16.49
CA TYR A 482 30.05 -4.79 15.63
C TYR A 482 30.88 -4.49 14.38
N SER A 483 32.21 -4.36 14.52
CA SER A 483 33.10 -4.04 13.40
C SER A 483 33.09 -5.10 12.30
N SER A 484 33.10 -6.39 12.67
CA SER A 484 33.06 -7.49 11.71
C SER A 484 31.69 -7.63 11.06
N PHE A 485 30.61 -7.39 11.81
CA PHE A 485 29.25 -7.37 11.27
C PHE A 485 29.03 -6.26 10.25
N VAL A 486 29.55 -5.05 10.50
CA VAL A 486 29.52 -3.93 9.54
C VAL A 486 30.23 -4.31 8.25
N ALA A 487 31.37 -5.00 8.31
CA ALA A 487 32.09 -5.45 7.13
C ALA A 487 31.27 -6.40 6.26
N ILE A 488 30.58 -7.38 6.86
CA ILE A 488 29.68 -8.30 6.14
C ILE A 488 28.48 -7.58 5.54
N CYS A 489 27.85 -6.68 6.30
CA CYS A 489 26.70 -5.90 5.80
C CYS A 489 27.11 -5.00 4.65
N ALA A 490 28.26 -4.35 4.74
CA ALA A 490 28.82 -3.55 3.66
C ALA A 490 29.06 -4.41 2.42
N LEU A 491 29.71 -5.57 2.53
CA LEU A 491 29.91 -6.48 1.39
C LEU A 491 28.58 -6.83 0.72
N LYS A 492 27.53 -7.09 1.52
CA LYS A 492 26.20 -7.40 1.00
C LYS A 492 25.53 -6.19 0.35
N PHE A 493 25.64 -4.99 0.90
CA PHE A 493 25.15 -3.76 0.27
C PHE A 493 25.81 -3.52 -1.08
N HIS A 494 27.13 -3.67 -1.16
CA HIS A 494 27.87 -3.54 -2.42
C HIS A 494 27.49 -4.61 -3.45
N SER A 495 27.15 -5.83 -3.01
CA SER A 495 26.66 -6.89 -3.92
C SER A 495 25.27 -6.56 -4.48
N ARG A 496 24.42 -5.87 -3.70
CA ARG A 496 23.08 -5.42 -4.11
C ARG A 496 23.17 -4.24 -5.09
N THR A 497 24.08 -3.30 -4.87
CA THR A 497 24.27 -2.14 -5.77
C THR A 497 24.93 -2.53 -7.10
N ARG A 498 25.74 -3.59 -7.16
CA ARG A 498 26.34 -4.11 -8.40
C ARG A 498 25.37 -4.77 -9.38
N THR A 499 24.10 -4.96 -9.04
CA THR A 499 23.18 -5.78 -9.87
C THR A 499 21.91 -5.10 -10.38
N SER A 500 21.61 -3.81 -10.14
CA SER A 500 20.47 -3.22 -10.89
C SER A 500 20.39 -1.70 -11.12
N ASP A 501 20.77 -0.81 -10.20
CA ASP A 501 20.49 0.64 -10.42
C ASP A 501 21.75 1.53 -10.31
N SER A 502 22.61 1.32 -9.31
CA SER A 502 23.89 2.07 -9.16
C SER A 502 24.84 1.87 -10.34
N HIS A 503 24.94 0.64 -10.87
CA HIS A 503 25.78 0.35 -12.04
C HIS A 503 25.30 1.10 -13.29
N ASN A 504 23.98 1.21 -13.49
CA ASN A 504 23.43 1.95 -14.63
C ASN A 504 23.67 3.45 -14.48
N GLU A 505 23.52 4.00 -13.27
CA GLU A 505 23.81 5.41 -12.97
C GLU A 505 25.31 5.71 -13.13
N GLU A 506 26.20 4.84 -12.66
CA GLU A 506 27.66 4.98 -12.83
C GLU A 506 28.09 4.89 -14.30
N VAL A 507 27.47 3.99 -15.07
CA VAL A 507 27.70 3.88 -16.53
C VAL A 507 27.22 5.16 -17.21
N ASP A 508 26.05 5.69 -16.84
CA ASP A 508 25.47 6.90 -17.41
C ASP A 508 26.30 8.15 -17.08
N GLU A 509 26.72 8.30 -15.82
CA GLU A 509 27.61 9.39 -15.39
C GLU A 509 28.98 9.32 -16.08
N ALA A 510 29.59 8.14 -16.14
CA ALA A 510 30.87 7.95 -16.82
C ALA A 510 30.73 8.25 -18.31
N PHE A 511 29.70 7.73 -18.97
CA PHE A 511 29.44 8.00 -20.39
C PHE A 511 29.18 9.50 -20.66
N ALA A 512 28.49 10.19 -19.74
CA ALA A 512 28.26 11.63 -19.80
C ALA A 512 29.56 12.45 -19.71
N LEU A 513 30.57 11.98 -18.97
CA LEU A 513 31.89 12.63 -18.90
C LEU A 513 32.62 12.57 -20.24
N PHE A 514 32.58 11.43 -20.93
CA PHE A 514 33.18 11.31 -22.27
C PHE A 514 32.47 12.18 -23.31
N THR A 515 31.15 12.33 -23.20
CA THR A 515 30.33 13.14 -24.12
C THR A 515 30.23 14.63 -23.72
N ASN A 516 30.68 15.01 -22.52
CA ASN A 516 30.62 16.36 -21.94
C ASN A 516 29.19 16.92 -21.84
N ASN A 517 28.24 16.09 -21.42
CA ASN A 517 26.83 16.48 -21.25
C ASN A 517 26.20 17.17 -22.48
N ALA A 518 26.77 16.97 -23.67
CA ALA A 518 26.24 17.52 -24.90
C ALA A 518 24.94 16.77 -25.23
N ALA A 519 23.81 17.38 -24.86
CA ALA A 519 22.44 16.88 -25.00
C ALA A 519 21.98 16.74 -26.47
N GLY A 520 22.80 16.15 -27.35
CA GLY A 520 22.48 16.11 -28.78
C GLY A 520 23.13 15.02 -29.63
N GLU A 521 24.16 14.29 -29.18
CA GLU A 521 24.74 13.22 -30.03
C GLU A 521 24.75 11.82 -29.43
N GLY A 522 24.59 11.65 -28.11
CA GLY A 522 24.40 10.34 -27.48
C GLY A 522 25.49 9.29 -27.73
N LYS A 523 26.66 9.68 -28.23
CA LYS A 523 27.76 8.79 -28.63
C LYS A 523 29.13 9.40 -28.36
N ILE A 524 30.10 8.55 -28.05
CA ILE A 524 31.51 8.96 -27.92
C ILE A 524 32.13 8.99 -29.32
N THR A 525 32.64 10.15 -29.72
CA THR A 525 33.26 10.37 -31.03
C THR A 525 34.79 10.51 -30.91
N LEU A 526 35.48 10.54 -32.06
CA LEU A 526 36.92 10.80 -32.10
C LEU A 526 37.29 12.14 -31.45
N ALA A 527 36.43 13.15 -31.57
CA ALA A 527 36.61 14.43 -30.90
C ALA A 527 36.46 14.33 -29.37
N CYS A 528 35.54 13.49 -28.89
CA CYS A 528 35.38 13.18 -27.47
C CYS A 528 36.66 12.56 -26.89
N LEU A 529 37.20 11.53 -27.55
CA LEU A 529 38.41 10.84 -27.07
C LEU A 529 39.66 11.73 -27.12
N LYS A 530 39.86 12.51 -28.19
CA LYS A 530 40.96 13.50 -28.27
C LYS A 530 40.93 14.48 -27.11
N ARG A 531 39.73 14.95 -26.74
CA ARG A 531 39.54 15.86 -25.60
C ARG A 531 39.87 15.18 -24.28
N VAL A 532 39.38 13.95 -24.07
CA VAL A 532 39.64 13.19 -22.83
C VAL A 532 41.14 12.91 -22.69
N ALA A 533 41.82 12.46 -23.75
CA ALA A 533 43.27 12.25 -23.76
C ALA A 533 44.03 13.54 -23.40
N ALA A 534 43.65 14.68 -23.98
CA ALA A 534 44.24 15.98 -23.66
C ALA A 534 43.99 16.43 -22.21
N GLN A 535 42.82 16.13 -21.63
CA GLN A 535 42.52 16.43 -20.22
C GLN A 535 43.33 15.54 -19.27
N LEU A 536 43.55 14.28 -19.64
CA LEU A 536 44.36 13.33 -18.88
C LEU A 536 45.88 13.54 -19.10
N LYS A 537 46.26 14.41 -20.04
CA LYS A 537 47.66 14.67 -20.46
C LYS A 537 48.35 13.42 -21.00
N GLU A 538 47.58 12.52 -21.60
CA GLU A 538 48.09 11.35 -22.30
C GLU A 538 48.32 11.72 -23.77
N ASP A 539 49.51 11.39 -24.29
CA ASP A 539 49.86 11.60 -25.69
C ASP A 539 49.47 10.36 -26.50
N VAL A 540 48.31 10.44 -27.16
CA VAL A 540 47.71 9.34 -27.92
C VAL A 540 47.55 9.78 -29.36
N ASP A 541 48.08 8.99 -30.29
CA ASP A 541 48.00 9.25 -31.72
C ASP A 541 46.58 9.06 -32.26
N GLU A 542 46.27 9.80 -33.32
CA GLU A 542 44.91 9.81 -33.87
C GLU A 542 44.51 8.46 -34.48
N ASP A 543 45.46 7.67 -34.97
CA ASP A 543 45.20 6.34 -35.52
C ASP A 543 44.79 5.36 -34.42
N LEU A 544 45.49 5.35 -33.28
CA LEU A 544 45.09 4.56 -32.12
C LEU A 544 43.70 4.96 -31.57
N LEU A 545 43.37 6.25 -31.55
CA LEU A 545 42.03 6.71 -31.14
C LEU A 545 40.92 6.24 -32.08
N ARG A 546 41.21 6.06 -33.38
CA ARG A 546 40.26 5.46 -34.34
C ARG A 546 40.10 3.96 -34.10
N ASP A 547 41.20 3.27 -33.82
CA ASP A 547 41.19 1.84 -33.51
C ASP A 547 40.39 1.55 -32.23
N MET A 548 40.52 2.40 -31.20
CA MET A 548 39.72 2.29 -29.98
C MET A 548 38.21 2.39 -30.23
N ILE A 549 37.78 3.27 -31.14
CA ILE A 549 36.35 3.39 -31.51
C ILE A 549 35.88 2.16 -32.26
N LEU A 550 36.70 1.66 -33.19
CA LEU A 550 36.38 0.46 -33.98
C LEU A 550 36.32 -0.80 -33.11
N GLU A 551 37.22 -0.94 -32.15
CA GLU A 551 37.20 -2.06 -31.20
C GLU A 551 35.97 -1.99 -30.29
N ALA A 552 35.63 -0.79 -29.82
CA ALA A 552 34.49 -0.59 -28.93
C ALA A 552 33.14 -0.89 -29.59
N ASN A 553 32.95 -0.45 -30.84
CA ASN A 553 31.68 -0.57 -31.57
C ASN A 553 31.58 -1.79 -32.52
N GLY A 554 32.51 -2.74 -32.39
CA GLY A 554 32.53 -3.97 -33.20
C GLY A 554 32.84 -3.74 -34.69
N GLY A 555 33.58 -2.68 -35.03
CA GLY A 555 34.05 -2.38 -36.38
C GLY A 555 33.02 -1.68 -37.26
N ALA A 556 31.96 -1.12 -36.68
CA ALA A 556 30.87 -0.47 -37.40
C ALA A 556 31.24 0.88 -38.07
N GLY A 557 32.51 1.28 -37.95
CA GLY A 557 33.06 2.49 -38.53
C GLY A 557 33.19 3.63 -37.52
N VAL A 558 34.23 4.46 -37.67
CA VAL A 558 34.55 5.57 -36.74
C VAL A 558 33.42 6.61 -36.69
N GLY A 559 32.71 6.83 -37.80
CA GLY A 559 31.61 7.80 -37.87
C GLY A 559 30.36 7.40 -37.08
N LYS A 560 30.19 6.10 -36.78
CA LYS A 560 29.09 5.63 -35.93
C LYS A 560 29.30 6.04 -34.47
N GLY A 561 30.56 6.16 -34.03
CA GLY A 561 30.91 6.42 -32.63
C GLY A 561 30.67 5.20 -31.75
N VAL A 562 30.79 5.38 -30.44
CA VAL A 562 30.53 4.35 -29.42
C VAL A 562 29.26 4.75 -28.67
N GLU A 563 28.25 3.88 -28.72
CA GLU A 563 26.98 4.07 -28.00
C GLU A 563 27.13 3.66 -26.53
N ARG A 564 26.14 3.97 -25.69
CA ARG A 564 26.15 3.67 -24.25
C ARG A 564 26.45 2.19 -23.97
N ASP A 565 25.76 1.30 -24.67
CA ASP A 565 25.88 -0.14 -24.44
C ASP A 565 27.23 -0.70 -24.93
N ASP A 566 27.79 -0.11 -26.00
CA ASP A 566 29.14 -0.43 -26.48
C ASP A 566 30.19 -0.04 -25.42
N PHE A 567 30.03 1.16 -24.84
CA PHE A 567 30.88 1.67 -23.76
C PHE A 567 30.78 0.80 -22.50
N GLU A 568 29.56 0.38 -22.13
CA GLU A 568 29.34 -0.56 -21.05
C GLU A 568 30.10 -1.87 -21.27
N GLY A 569 29.94 -2.44 -22.48
CA GLY A 569 30.61 -3.68 -22.87
C GLY A 569 32.14 -3.58 -22.81
N VAL A 570 32.72 -2.45 -23.23
CA VAL A 570 34.18 -2.21 -23.18
C VAL A 570 34.68 -2.21 -21.73
N MET A 571 34.03 -1.45 -20.87
CA MET A 571 34.44 -1.30 -19.48
C MET A 571 34.24 -2.58 -18.66
N ARG A 572 33.22 -3.39 -19.01
CA ARG A 572 33.04 -4.74 -18.45
C ARG A 572 34.18 -5.68 -18.86
N ARG A 573 34.59 -5.65 -20.14
CA ARG A 573 35.74 -6.44 -20.63
C ARG A 573 37.08 -5.99 -20.04
N ALA A 574 37.23 -4.69 -19.79
CA ALA A 574 38.39 -4.11 -19.10
C ALA A 574 38.42 -4.44 -17.60
N GLY A 575 37.39 -5.11 -17.06
CA GLY A 575 37.31 -5.52 -15.66
C GLY A 575 37.01 -4.37 -14.69
N VAL A 576 36.57 -3.22 -15.20
CA VAL A 576 36.12 -2.05 -14.42
C VAL A 576 34.81 -2.39 -13.69
N TRP A 577 33.92 -3.12 -14.38
CA TRP A 577 32.67 -3.64 -13.82
C TRP A 577 32.64 -5.16 -13.96
N ARG A 578 32.54 -5.90 -12.85
CA ARG A 578 32.53 -7.37 -12.82
C ARG A 578 31.13 -7.92 -12.57
#